data_AF-A0A7C7WFT6-F1
#
_entry.id   AF-A0A7C7WFT6-F1
#
_cell.length_a   1.000
_cell.length_b   1.000
_cell.length_c   1.000
_cell.angle_alpha   90.00
_cell.angle_beta   90.00
_cell.angle_gamma   90.00
#
_symmetry.space_group_name_H-M   'P 1'
#
loop_
_entity.id
_entity.type
_entity.pdbx_description
1 polymer ?
#
loop_
_entity_poly.entity_id
_entity_poly.type
_entity_poly.pdbx_seq_one_letter_code
_entity_poly.pdbx_strand_id
1 'polypeptide(L)'
;QNRLLHDGRFELAADPTKTYAPPDAEDPVPHLNFAPVRNALVGLAASAQAHDVARRALVAGGDRLSTDQAREVDKILFRTERAMTHPDGLPGRSWFVHQIYAPGFYTGYGVKTLPGVREAIEERAWEEAQRQIARLADTIRQVASEVDRATQFLEPAGP
;
A
#
# COMPACT_ATOMS: atom_id res chain seq x y z
N GLN A 1 8.27 -14.26 19.47
CA GLN A 1 7.90 -15.21 20.55
C GLN A 1 8.83 -16.41 20.61
N ASN A 2 8.96 -17.20 19.54
CA ASN A 2 9.75 -18.44 19.53
C ASN A 2 11.20 -18.34 20.06
N ARG A 3 11.88 -17.21 19.83
CA ARG A 3 13.21 -16.98 20.41
C ARG A 3 13.19 -16.94 21.95
N LEU A 4 12.19 -16.29 22.54
CA LEU A 4 12.04 -16.21 24.00
C LEU A 4 11.69 -17.58 24.61
N LEU A 5 10.94 -18.40 23.88
CA LEU A 5 10.67 -19.80 24.24
C LEU A 5 11.95 -20.63 24.19
N HIS A 6 12.68 -20.58 23.07
CA HIS A 6 13.93 -21.31 22.89
C HIS A 6 14.99 -20.94 23.95
N ASP A 7 15.06 -19.66 24.32
CA ASP A 7 16.01 -19.16 25.31
C ASP A 7 15.56 -19.41 26.77
N GLY A 8 14.47 -20.15 27.00
CA GLY A 8 13.94 -20.47 28.34
C GLY A 8 13.45 -19.24 29.13
N ARG A 9 13.30 -18.08 28.49
CA ARG A 9 13.05 -16.81 29.19
C ARG A 9 11.66 -16.75 29.84
N PHE A 10 10.69 -17.47 29.29
CA PHE A 10 9.35 -17.55 29.88
C PHE A 10 9.35 -18.28 31.22
N GLU A 11 10.15 -19.34 31.35
CA GLU A 11 10.30 -20.10 32.59
C GLU A 11 11.12 -19.29 33.62
N LEU A 12 12.19 -18.62 33.17
CA LEU A 12 13.02 -17.76 34.04
C LEU A 12 12.27 -16.55 34.60
N ALA A 13 11.27 -16.05 33.88
CA ALA A 13 10.43 -14.94 34.32
C ALA A 13 9.17 -15.38 35.09
N ALA A 14 8.91 -16.69 35.19
CA ALA A 14 7.72 -17.22 35.84
C ALA A 14 7.84 -17.12 37.37
N ASP A 15 6.71 -16.86 38.03
CA ASP A 15 6.60 -16.93 39.48
C ASP A 15 6.71 -18.40 39.93
N PRO A 16 7.76 -18.78 40.69
CA PRO A 16 8.00 -20.17 41.07
C PRO A 16 6.92 -20.72 42.03
N THR A 17 6.09 -19.85 42.60
CA THR A 17 4.98 -20.26 43.48
C THR A 17 3.70 -20.61 42.73
N LYS A 18 3.67 -20.41 41.40
CA LYS A 18 2.49 -20.67 40.56
C LYS A 18 2.82 -21.67 39.47
N THR A 19 1.86 -22.53 39.16
CA THR A 19 1.97 -23.40 37.99
C THR A 19 1.94 -22.54 36.72
N TYR A 20 3.04 -22.56 35.98
CA TYR A 20 3.19 -21.83 34.73
C TYR A 20 3.60 -22.80 33.63
N ALA A 21 2.85 -22.81 32.53
CA ALA A 21 3.23 -23.48 31.30
C ALA A 21 3.64 -22.40 30.29
N PRO A 22 4.83 -22.49 29.67
CA PRO A 22 5.22 -21.57 28.61
C PRO A 22 4.24 -21.69 27.42
N PRO A 23 4.02 -20.61 26.66
CA PRO A 23 3.15 -20.66 25.50
C PRO A 23 3.70 -21.63 24.44
N ASP A 24 2.82 -22.22 23.64
CA ASP A 24 3.25 -23.05 22.52
C ASP A 24 4.10 -22.25 21.51
N ALA A 25 5.03 -22.94 20.87
CA ALA A 25 5.80 -22.38 19.78
C ALA A 25 4.87 -22.07 18.60
N GLU A 26 5.01 -20.87 18.04
CA GLU A 26 4.26 -20.49 16.85
C GLU A 26 4.90 -21.14 15.60
N ASP A 27 4.11 -21.39 14.56
CA ASP A 27 4.65 -21.86 13.28
C ASP A 27 5.65 -20.87 12.69
N PRO A 28 6.71 -21.32 11.98
CA PRO A 28 7.66 -20.42 11.35
C PRO A 28 6.96 -19.48 10.37
N VAL A 29 7.36 -18.21 10.37
CA VAL A 29 6.85 -17.22 9.42
C VAL A 29 7.33 -17.61 8.02
N PRO A 30 6.43 -17.85 7.05
CA PRO A 30 6.82 -18.20 5.70
C PRO A 30 7.41 -17.00 4.96
N HIS A 31 8.06 -17.26 3.82
CA HIS A 31 8.55 -16.21 2.96
C HIS A 31 7.37 -15.47 2.28
N LEU A 32 7.26 -14.17 2.53
CA LEU A 32 6.30 -13.28 1.87
C LEU A 32 6.98 -12.51 0.72
N ASN A 33 6.39 -12.57 -0.47
CA ASN A 33 7.00 -12.01 -1.68
C ASN A 33 6.60 -10.55 -1.92
N PHE A 34 7.39 -9.61 -1.42
CA PHE A 34 7.19 -8.17 -1.65
C PHE A 34 7.77 -7.62 -2.96
N ALA A 35 8.34 -8.46 -3.82
CA ALA A 35 8.92 -7.99 -5.09
C ALA A 35 7.89 -7.26 -5.99
N PRO A 36 6.63 -7.72 -6.13
CA PRO A 36 5.64 -7.01 -6.95
C PRO A 36 5.35 -5.59 -6.47
N VAL A 37 5.28 -5.38 -5.15
CA VAL A 37 5.07 -4.05 -4.55
C VAL A 37 6.27 -3.14 -4.83
N ARG A 38 7.49 -3.65 -4.64
CA ARG A 38 8.72 -2.88 -4.94
C ARG A 38 8.79 -2.47 -6.41
N ASN A 39 8.47 -3.38 -7.32
CA ASN A 39 8.45 -3.08 -8.75
C ASN A 39 7.39 -2.03 -9.10
N ALA A 40 6.20 -2.13 -8.49
CA ALA A 40 5.15 -1.13 -8.68
C ALA A 40 5.57 0.24 -8.16
N LEU A 41 6.26 0.32 -7.01
CA LEU A 41 6.79 1.57 -6.47
C LEU A 41 7.85 2.21 -7.38
N VAL A 42 8.73 1.40 -7.98
CA VAL A 42 9.69 1.89 -8.99
C VAL A 42 8.95 2.48 -10.19
N GLY A 43 7.91 1.80 -10.68
CA GLY A 43 7.06 2.31 -11.76
C GLY A 43 6.40 3.64 -11.40
N LEU A 44 5.74 3.71 -10.25
CA LEU A 44 5.10 4.95 -9.78
C LEU A 44 6.10 6.11 -9.64
N ALA A 45 7.30 5.85 -9.13
CA ALA A 45 8.34 6.86 -9.03
C ALA A 45 8.77 7.38 -10.41
N ALA A 46 8.92 6.48 -11.40
CA ALA A 46 9.22 6.87 -12.78
C ALA A 46 8.10 7.71 -13.41
N SER A 47 6.83 7.30 -13.25
CA SER A 47 5.66 8.06 -13.70
C SER A 47 5.60 9.46 -13.08
N ALA A 48 5.82 9.57 -11.77
CA ALA A 48 5.84 10.85 -11.07
C ALA A 48 6.98 11.76 -11.54
N GLN A 49 8.17 11.19 -11.79
CA GLN A 49 9.30 11.93 -12.33
C GLN A 49 9.00 12.45 -13.75
N ALA A 50 8.43 11.60 -14.62
CA ALA A 50 8.05 12.00 -15.97
C ALA A 50 7.00 13.13 -15.95
N HIS A 51 5.99 13.02 -15.08
CA HIS A 51 4.99 14.05 -14.88
C HIS A 51 5.60 15.40 -14.48
N ASP A 52 6.51 15.40 -13.51
CA ASP A 52 7.14 16.64 -13.06
C ASP A 52 8.06 17.24 -14.13
N VAL A 53 8.74 16.41 -14.93
CA VAL A 53 9.52 16.87 -16.09
C VAL A 53 8.60 17.55 -17.13
N ALA A 54 7.50 16.91 -17.52
CA ALA A 54 6.54 17.45 -18.49
C ALA A 54 5.94 18.77 -17.99
N ARG A 55 5.52 18.81 -16.71
CA ARG A 55 5.00 20.02 -16.07
C ARG A 55 6.02 21.17 -16.06
N ARG A 56 7.29 20.89 -15.76
CA ARG A 56 8.35 21.91 -15.79
C ARG A 56 8.62 22.42 -17.21
N ALA A 57 8.61 21.54 -18.20
CA ALA A 57 8.78 21.91 -19.61
C ALA A 57 7.66 22.85 -20.08
N LEU A 58 6.40 22.53 -19.77
CA LEU A 58 5.25 23.39 -20.05
C LEU A 58 5.42 24.80 -19.45
N VAL A 59 5.78 24.87 -18.16
CA VAL A 59 5.99 26.16 -17.46
C VAL A 59 7.16 26.94 -18.05
N ALA A 60 8.27 26.28 -18.39
CA ALA A 60 9.45 26.92 -18.96
C ALA A 60 9.23 27.42 -20.40
N GLY A 61 8.41 26.72 -21.19
CA GLY A 61 8.02 27.13 -22.54
C GLY A 61 7.08 28.34 -22.58
N GLY A 62 6.51 28.73 -21.43
CA GLY A 62 5.48 29.77 -21.36
C GLY A 62 4.12 29.32 -21.88
N ASP A 63 4.00 28.04 -22.23
CA ASP A 63 2.76 27.43 -22.69
C ASP A 63 1.78 27.27 -21.53
N ARG A 64 0.50 27.38 -21.85
CA ARG A 64 -0.59 27.13 -20.91
C ARG A 64 -1.43 26.01 -21.46
N LEU A 65 -1.87 25.12 -20.57
CA LEU A 65 -2.89 24.14 -20.93
C LEU A 65 -4.10 24.89 -21.49
N SER A 66 -4.65 24.38 -22.59
CA SER A 66 -5.99 24.77 -23.01
C SER A 66 -6.99 24.46 -21.88
N THR A 67 -8.13 25.14 -21.88
CA THR A 67 -9.18 24.90 -20.88
C THR A 67 -9.61 23.44 -20.84
N ASP A 68 -9.63 22.75 -21.98
CA ASP A 68 -10.02 21.35 -22.03
C ASP A 68 -8.92 20.41 -21.52
N GLN A 69 -7.64 20.66 -21.85
CA GLN A 69 -6.52 19.92 -21.23
C GLN A 69 -6.49 20.08 -19.72
N ALA A 70 -6.67 21.31 -19.21
CA ALA A 70 -6.70 21.57 -17.77
C ALA A 70 -7.85 20.80 -17.09
N ARG A 71 -9.04 20.79 -17.70
CA ARG A 71 -10.18 20.00 -17.20
C ARG A 71 -9.90 18.50 -17.16
N GLU A 72 -9.21 17.95 -18.15
CA GLU A 72 -8.85 16.52 -18.15
C GLU A 72 -7.80 16.20 -17.09
N VAL A 73 -6.78 17.05 -16.92
CA VAL A 73 -5.80 16.90 -15.84
C VAL A 73 -6.48 16.94 -14.47
N ASP A 74 -7.37 17.91 -14.23
CA ASP A 74 -8.11 18.02 -12.96
C ASP A 74 -8.97 16.79 -12.67
N LYS A 75 -9.66 16.24 -13.69
CA LYS A 75 -10.44 15.00 -13.55
C LYS A 75 -9.56 13.81 -13.18
N ILE A 76 -8.35 13.73 -13.74
CA ILE A 76 -7.41 12.64 -13.44
C ILE A 76 -6.87 12.78 -12.02
N LEU A 77 -6.43 13.98 -11.62
CA LEU A 77 -5.95 14.24 -10.26
C LEU A 77 -7.00 13.87 -9.21
N PHE A 78 -8.27 14.19 -9.48
CA PHE A 78 -9.38 13.78 -8.63
C PHE A 78 -9.60 12.25 -8.58
N ARG A 79 -9.33 11.54 -9.67
CA ARG A 79 -9.48 10.07 -9.76
C ARG A 79 -8.30 9.31 -9.18
N THR A 80 -7.13 9.93 -9.04
CA THR A 80 -5.94 9.30 -8.44
C THR A 80 -6.22 8.70 -7.06
N GLU A 81 -6.97 9.41 -6.20
CA GLU A 81 -7.36 8.87 -4.88
C GLU A 81 -8.30 7.65 -5.02
N ARG A 82 -9.20 7.67 -6.01
CA ARG A 82 -10.10 6.54 -6.27
C ARG A 82 -9.36 5.31 -6.79
N ALA A 83 -8.26 5.50 -7.51
CA ALA A 83 -7.38 4.40 -7.92
C ALA A 83 -6.73 3.67 -6.73
N MET A 84 -6.74 4.28 -5.54
CA MET A 84 -6.29 3.65 -4.29
C MET A 84 -7.35 2.77 -3.62
N THR A 85 -8.53 2.63 -4.23
CA THR A 85 -9.65 1.85 -3.69
C THR A 85 -9.83 0.52 -4.41
N HIS A 86 -10.35 -0.48 -3.72
CA HIS A 86 -10.69 -1.78 -4.30
C HIS A 86 -12.16 -2.13 -4.00
N PRO A 87 -12.96 -2.60 -4.97
CA PRO A 87 -14.38 -2.88 -4.79
C PRO A 87 -14.69 -3.94 -3.73
N ASP A 88 -13.85 -4.98 -3.61
CA ASP A 88 -13.98 -6.02 -2.57
C ASP A 88 -13.74 -5.49 -1.15
N GLY A 89 -13.15 -4.30 -1.01
CA GLY A 89 -12.73 -3.74 0.26
C GLY A 89 -11.58 -4.48 0.95
N LEU A 90 -11.51 -4.34 2.27
CA LEU A 90 -10.54 -5.03 3.12
C LEU A 90 -11.13 -6.33 3.67
N PRO A 91 -10.30 -7.36 3.93
CA PRO A 91 -10.73 -8.61 4.55
C PRO A 91 -11.50 -8.37 5.85
N GLY A 92 -12.63 -9.05 6.02
CA GLY A 92 -13.52 -8.91 7.18
C GLY A 92 -14.30 -7.59 7.27
N ARG A 93 -14.05 -6.62 6.37
CA ARG A 93 -14.67 -5.28 6.41
C ARG A 93 -14.75 -4.65 5.02
N SER A 94 -15.59 -5.22 4.16
CA SER A 94 -15.73 -4.83 2.74
C SER A 94 -16.12 -3.37 2.49
N TRP A 95 -16.70 -2.68 3.49
CA TRP A 95 -17.02 -1.25 3.38
C TRP A 95 -15.81 -0.32 3.49
N PHE A 96 -14.66 -0.80 3.99
CA PHE A 96 -13.40 -0.05 3.94
C PHE A 96 -12.67 -0.40 2.65
N VAL A 97 -12.77 0.47 1.66
CA VAL A 97 -12.27 0.20 0.30
C VAL A 97 -10.84 0.66 0.03
N HIS A 98 -10.32 1.55 0.86
CA HIS A 98 -9.02 2.18 0.62
C HIS A 98 -7.85 1.26 1.00
N GLN A 99 -6.92 1.05 0.07
CA GLN A 99 -5.85 0.06 0.22
C GLN A 99 -4.57 0.62 0.85
N ILE A 100 -4.39 1.95 0.89
CA ILE A 100 -3.21 2.59 1.50
C ILE A 100 -3.40 2.93 2.98
N TYR A 101 -4.62 3.30 3.41
CA TYR A 101 -4.92 3.67 4.79
C TYR A 101 -6.37 3.32 5.12
N ALA A 102 -6.60 2.87 6.36
CA ALA A 102 -7.94 2.67 6.92
C ALA A 102 -7.87 2.77 8.45
N PRO A 103 -9.00 2.95 9.16
CA PRO A 103 -9.04 2.69 10.60
C PRO A 103 -8.51 1.28 10.88
N GLY A 104 -7.58 1.12 11.82
CA GLY A 104 -6.99 -0.21 12.07
C GLY A 104 -7.96 -1.11 12.84
N PHE A 105 -7.96 -2.39 12.49
CA PHE A 105 -8.91 -3.37 13.03
C PHE A 105 -8.82 -3.50 14.58
N TYR A 106 -7.61 -3.47 15.13
CA TYR A 106 -7.33 -3.64 16.56
C TYR A 106 -6.68 -2.42 17.23
N THR A 107 -6.55 -1.30 16.52
CA THR A 107 -5.85 -0.09 17.03
C THR A 107 -6.80 0.99 17.53
N GLY A 108 -8.10 0.70 17.68
CA GLY A 108 -9.10 1.69 18.03
C GLY A 108 -9.16 2.83 17.00
N TYR A 109 -8.94 4.08 17.42
CA TYR A 109 -8.91 5.26 16.54
C TYR A 109 -7.63 5.41 15.70
N GLY A 110 -6.63 4.54 15.89
CA GLY A 110 -5.38 4.61 15.11
C GLY A 110 -5.60 4.23 13.64
N VAL A 111 -5.15 5.09 12.72
CA VAL A 111 -5.06 4.76 11.29
C VAL A 111 -3.96 3.72 11.08
N LYS A 112 -4.28 2.66 10.34
CA LYS A 112 -3.30 1.70 9.86
C LYS A 112 -2.99 1.94 8.39
N THR A 113 -1.70 2.04 8.08
CA THR A 113 -1.19 2.11 6.69
C THR A 113 -1.09 0.70 6.11
N LEU A 114 -1.32 0.53 4.82
CA LEU A 114 -1.31 -0.77 4.12
C LEU A 114 -2.11 -1.85 4.88
N PRO A 115 -3.36 -1.55 5.30
CA PRO A 115 -4.09 -2.31 6.30
C PRO A 115 -4.24 -3.79 5.93
N GLY A 116 -4.60 -4.11 4.68
CA GLY A 116 -4.79 -5.50 4.26
C GLY A 116 -3.53 -6.36 4.44
N VAL A 117 -2.36 -5.83 4.12
CA VAL A 117 -1.08 -6.56 4.26
C VAL A 117 -0.69 -6.68 5.72
N ARG A 118 -0.72 -5.57 6.47
CA ARG A 118 -0.24 -5.55 7.86
C ARG A 118 -1.14 -6.34 8.80
N GLU A 119 -2.46 -6.21 8.64
CA GLU A 119 -3.44 -6.97 9.45
C GLU A 119 -3.28 -8.46 9.20
N ALA A 120 -3.17 -8.90 7.95
CA ALA A 120 -2.96 -10.30 7.63
C ALA A 120 -1.64 -10.86 8.21
N ILE A 121 -0.56 -10.07 8.25
CA ILE A 121 0.70 -10.47 8.87
C ILE A 121 0.58 -10.55 10.40
N GLU A 122 -0.06 -9.57 11.02
CA GLU A 122 -0.29 -9.52 12.46
C GLU A 122 -1.15 -10.70 12.94
N GLU A 123 -2.15 -11.08 12.14
CA GLU A 123 -3.01 -12.25 12.38
C GLU A 123 -2.38 -13.58 11.94
N ARG A 124 -1.16 -13.56 11.39
CA ARG A 124 -0.47 -14.73 10.80
C ARG A 124 -1.30 -15.44 9.71
N ALA A 125 -2.20 -14.73 9.05
CA ALA A 125 -2.99 -15.20 7.92
C ALA A 125 -2.15 -15.14 6.63
N TRP A 126 -1.16 -16.04 6.51
CA TRP A 126 -0.11 -15.94 5.49
C TRP A 126 -0.59 -15.96 4.04
N GLU A 127 -1.61 -16.77 3.74
CA GLU A 127 -2.21 -16.77 2.40
C GLU A 127 -2.91 -15.46 2.09
N GLU A 128 -3.60 -14.87 3.08
CA GLU A 128 -4.24 -13.57 2.94
C GLU A 128 -3.18 -12.48 2.77
N ALA A 129 -2.09 -12.53 3.53
CA ALA A 129 -0.97 -11.59 3.39
C ALA A 129 -0.43 -11.60 1.95
N GLN A 130 -0.24 -12.78 1.34
CA GLN A 130 0.21 -12.90 -0.05
C GLN A 130 -0.80 -12.32 -1.04
N ARG A 131 -2.11 -12.58 -0.84
CA ARG A 131 -3.18 -11.98 -1.67
C ARG A 131 -3.19 -10.45 -1.56
N GLN A 132 -3.08 -9.92 -0.34
CA GLN A 132 -3.10 -8.48 -0.08
C GLN A 132 -1.83 -7.79 -0.60
N ILE A 133 -0.68 -8.46 -0.58
CA ILE A 133 0.55 -7.95 -1.21
C ILE A 133 0.37 -7.80 -2.72
N ALA A 134 -0.25 -8.78 -3.39
CA ALA A 134 -0.54 -8.69 -4.82
C ALA A 134 -1.53 -7.55 -5.12
N ARG A 135 -2.62 -7.45 -4.36
CA ARG A 135 -3.60 -6.36 -4.50
C ARG A 135 -2.98 -4.99 -4.30
N LEU A 136 -2.14 -4.81 -3.27
CA LEU A 136 -1.42 -3.56 -3.05
C LEU A 136 -0.52 -3.19 -4.25
N ALA A 137 0.17 -4.17 -4.84
CA ALA A 137 0.97 -3.94 -6.03
C ALA A 137 0.12 -3.50 -7.23
N ASP A 138 -1.06 -4.08 -7.42
CA ASP A 138 -2.02 -3.65 -8.45
C ASP A 138 -2.54 -2.24 -8.21
N THR A 139 -2.89 -1.91 -6.97
CA THR A 139 -3.29 -0.55 -6.59
C THR A 139 -2.21 0.48 -6.93
N ILE A 140 -0.95 0.20 -6.59
CA ILE A 140 0.16 1.12 -6.90
C ILE A 140 0.34 1.26 -8.42
N ARG A 141 0.18 0.18 -9.20
CA ARG A 141 0.20 0.24 -10.67
C ARG A 141 -0.93 1.09 -11.24
N GLN A 142 -2.14 1.00 -10.66
CA GLN A 142 -3.26 1.82 -11.07
C GLN A 142 -2.98 3.31 -10.82
N VAL A 143 -2.44 3.66 -9.66
CA VAL A 143 -2.01 5.03 -9.36
C VAL A 143 -0.96 5.51 -10.36
N ALA A 144 0.03 4.68 -10.69
CA ALA A 144 1.04 5.03 -11.70
C ALA A 144 0.39 5.32 -13.07
N SER A 145 -0.56 4.48 -13.49
CA SER A 145 -1.33 4.69 -14.73
C SER A 145 -2.12 6.00 -14.72
N GLU A 146 -2.73 6.39 -13.59
CA GLU A 146 -3.38 7.70 -13.47
C GLU A 146 -2.39 8.86 -13.71
N VAL A 147 -1.20 8.77 -13.12
CA VAL A 147 -0.13 9.78 -13.28
C VAL A 147 0.35 9.82 -14.74
N ASP A 148 0.52 8.68 -15.39
CA ASP A 148 0.91 8.61 -16.80
C ASP A 148 -0.15 9.26 -17.70
N ARG A 149 -1.44 9.00 -17.44
CA ARG A 149 -2.54 9.65 -18.18
C ARG A 149 -2.53 11.16 -17.98
N ALA A 150 -2.29 11.65 -16.76
CA ALA A 150 -2.18 13.09 -16.53
C ALA A 150 -1.02 13.71 -17.31
N THR A 151 0.11 13.01 -17.39
CA THR A 151 1.31 13.45 -18.12
C THR A 151 1.05 13.64 -19.61
N GLN A 152 0.25 12.78 -20.25
CA GLN A 152 -0.11 12.91 -21.67
C GLN A 152 -0.81 14.22 -22.02
N PHE A 153 -1.51 14.86 -21.07
CA PHE A 153 -2.16 16.15 -21.29
C PHE A 153 -1.22 17.35 -21.06
N LEU A 154 -0.03 17.12 -20.50
CA LEU A 154 1.00 18.14 -20.29
C LEU A 154 1.99 18.23 -21.45
N GLU A 155 2.12 17.17 -22.24
CA GLU A 155 2.96 17.17 -23.43
C GLU A 155 2.29 17.98 -24.56
N PRO A 156 3.05 18.77 -25.33
CA PRO A 156 2.51 19.41 -26.51
C PRO A 156 2.00 18.34 -27.47
N ALA A 157 0.84 18.57 -28.11
CA ALA A 157 0.39 17.70 -29.18
C ALA A 157 1.53 17.59 -30.21
N GLY A 158 2.01 16.37 -30.44
CA GLY A 158 3.08 16.12 -31.41
C GLY A 158 2.74 16.69 -32.78
N PRO A 159 3.77 16.97 -33.62
CA PRO A 159 3.61 17.59 -34.92
C PRO A 159 2.66 16.85 -35.87
#